data_AF-A0A2R6LCQ7-F1
#
_entry.id   AF-A0A2R6LCQ7-F1
#
_cell.length_a   1.000
_cell.length_b   1.000
_cell.length_c   1.000
_cell.angle_alpha   90.00
_cell.angle_beta   90.00
_cell.angle_gamma   90.00
#
_symmetry.space_group_name_H-M   'P 1'
#
loop_
_entity.id
_entity.type
_entity.pdbx_description
1 polymer ?
#
loop_
_entity_poly.entity_id
_entity_poly.type
_entity_poly.pdbx_seq_one_letter_code
_entity_poly.pdbx_strand_id
1 'polypeptide(L)'
;MADQTDTEEEQRTTEEEPEESTQEESLDEDIVVDIDSAADSETQLDQLQETVRNQNEEIDELQGLLMDLSTRVADDGGMGVCTDCHGAVVKTKGWFQPTTIECQRCGRVYHEY
;
A
#
# COMPACT_ATOMS: atom_id res chain seq x y z
N MET A 1 11.14 33.49 11.91
CA MET A 1 11.75 34.71 11.32
C MET A 1 13.17 34.77 11.88
N ALA A 2 14.26 34.51 11.18
CA ALA A 2 14.52 34.47 9.74
C ALA A 2 15.20 33.15 9.34
N ASP A 3 14.86 32.74 8.12
CA ASP A 3 15.44 31.69 7.30
C ASP A 3 16.49 32.35 6.37
N GLN A 4 17.68 31.77 6.27
CA GLN A 4 18.72 32.02 5.26
C GLN A 4 19.88 31.05 5.56
N THR A 5 19.93 29.90 4.87
CA THR A 5 20.79 29.62 3.70
C THR A 5 22.28 29.66 4.04
N ASP A 6 22.95 28.51 3.97
CA ASP A 6 24.10 28.35 3.08
C ASP A 6 24.47 26.86 2.97
N THR A 7 24.18 26.31 1.79
CA THR A 7 24.73 25.04 1.31
C THR A 7 26.08 25.39 0.70
N GLU A 8 27.15 25.14 1.45
CA GLU A 8 28.52 25.23 0.95
C GLU A 8 29.03 23.81 0.68
N GLU A 9 29.05 23.46 -0.61
CA GLU A 9 29.82 22.35 -1.13
C GLU A 9 31.31 22.65 -0.95
N GLU A 10 31.90 22.16 0.14
CA GLU A 10 33.36 22.18 0.30
C GLU A 10 33.97 20.92 -0.32
N GLN A 11 34.72 21.16 -1.39
CA GLN A 11 35.50 20.21 -2.16
C GLN A 11 36.53 19.52 -1.25
N ARG A 12 36.44 18.19 -1.14
CA ARG A 12 37.48 17.36 -0.49
C ARG A 12 38.48 16.91 -1.55
N THR A 13 39.59 17.64 -1.66
CA THR A 13 40.76 17.29 -2.48
C THR A 13 41.81 16.53 -1.67
N THR A 14 42.61 15.72 -2.38
CA THR A 14 43.89 15.08 -1.98
C THR A 14 43.75 13.83 -1.09
N GLU A 15 43.92 12.63 -1.67
CA GLU A 15 45.18 11.88 -1.91
C GLU A 15 45.70 11.21 -0.63
N GLU A 16 45.53 9.88 -0.57
CA GLU A 16 46.51 8.94 -0.01
C GLU A 16 46.06 7.52 -0.37
N GLU A 17 46.67 6.96 -1.41
CA GLU A 17 46.81 5.51 -1.56
C GLU A 17 47.66 4.98 -0.40
N PRO A 18 47.24 3.90 0.26
CA PRO A 18 48.17 2.91 0.72
C PRO A 18 48.09 1.70 -0.22
N GLU A 19 49.13 1.53 -1.04
CA GLU A 19 49.51 0.20 -1.49
C GLU A 19 49.89 -0.61 -0.25
N GLU A 20 49.04 -1.53 0.20
CA GLU A 20 49.50 -2.66 1.00
C GLU A 20 48.58 -3.86 0.88
N SER A 21 49.23 -5.01 0.64
CA SER A 21 48.74 -6.36 0.88
C SER A 21 47.66 -6.87 -0.08
N THR A 22 48.13 -7.45 -1.18
CA THR A 22 47.57 -8.71 -1.70
C THR A 22 47.44 -9.71 -0.55
N GLN A 23 46.28 -9.70 0.11
CA GLN A 23 45.80 -10.85 0.86
C GLN A 23 45.00 -11.66 -0.15
N GLU A 24 45.71 -12.56 -0.84
CA GLU A 24 45.11 -13.82 -1.24
C GLU A 24 44.81 -14.58 0.06
N GLU A 25 43.81 -14.11 0.82
CA GLU A 25 43.12 -14.97 1.77
C GLU A 25 42.48 -16.05 0.90
N SER A 26 43.08 -17.24 0.99
CA SER A 26 42.54 -18.47 0.46
C SER A 26 41.04 -18.51 0.75
N LEU A 27 40.22 -18.37 -0.29
CA LEU A 27 38.78 -18.67 -0.24
C LEU A 27 38.52 -20.18 -0.09
N ASP A 28 39.42 -20.89 0.58
CA ASP A 28 39.24 -22.25 1.09
C ASP A 28 38.74 -22.19 2.54
N GLU A 29 37.90 -21.21 2.85
CA GLU A 29 36.99 -21.32 3.98
C GLU A 29 35.83 -22.15 3.46
N ASP A 30 35.87 -23.45 3.78
CA ASP A 30 34.82 -24.44 3.54
C ASP A 30 33.45 -23.75 3.46
N ILE A 31 32.95 -23.53 2.23
CA ILE A 31 31.57 -23.12 2.00
C ILE A 31 30.74 -24.36 2.34
N VAL A 32 30.54 -24.59 3.63
CA VAL A 32 29.59 -25.56 4.15
C VAL A 32 28.23 -24.98 3.85
N VAL A 33 27.72 -25.25 2.64
CA VAL A 33 26.31 -25.03 2.33
C VAL A 33 25.54 -25.93 3.27
N ASP A 34 24.93 -25.32 4.27
CA ASP A 34 24.07 -26.02 5.23
C ASP A 34 22.84 -26.49 4.45
N ILE A 35 22.87 -27.74 3.98
CA ILE A 35 21.83 -28.32 3.13
C ILE A 35 20.47 -28.28 3.84
N ASP A 36 20.48 -28.35 5.17
CA ASP A 36 19.29 -28.19 6.00
C ASP A 36 18.72 -26.75 5.89
N SER A 37 19.59 -25.73 5.85
CA SER A 37 19.17 -24.33 5.63
C SER A 37 18.65 -24.08 4.22
N ALA A 38 19.20 -24.77 3.21
CA ALA A 38 18.69 -24.71 1.84
C ALA A 38 17.28 -25.31 1.73
N ALA A 39 17.04 -26.47 2.35
CA ALA A 39 15.73 -27.12 2.38
C ALA A 39 14.67 -26.29 3.15
N ASP A 40 15.07 -25.67 4.26
CA ASP A 40 14.21 -24.74 5.02
C ASP A 40 13.85 -23.50 4.19
N SER A 41 14.80 -23.00 3.38
CA SER A 41 14.59 -21.85 2.50
C SER A 41 13.63 -22.17 1.36
N GLU A 42 13.74 -23.36 0.74
CA GLU A 42 12.80 -23.83 -0.29
C GLU A 42 11.36 -23.92 0.27
N THR A 43 11.22 -24.50 1.47
CA THR A 43 9.92 -24.61 2.14
C THR A 43 9.30 -23.24 2.45
N GLN A 44 10.11 -22.27 2.89
CA GLN A 44 9.64 -20.90 3.13
C GLN A 44 9.24 -20.19 1.84
N LEU A 45 9.99 -20.39 0.75
CA LEU A 45 9.67 -19.81 -0.55
C LEU A 45 8.35 -20.34 -1.11
N ASP A 46 8.08 -21.63 -0.95
CA ASP A 46 6.82 -22.25 -1.36
C ASP A 46 5.64 -21.68 -0.57
N GLN A 47 5.77 -21.56 0.76
CA GLN A 47 4.74 -20.95 1.61
C GLN A 47 4.49 -19.48 1.25
N LEU A 48 5.55 -18.75 0.92
CA LEU A 48 5.44 -17.35 0.52
C LEU A 48 4.73 -17.21 -0.83
N GLN A 49 5.07 -18.04 -1.80
CA GLN A 49 4.39 -18.09 -3.10
C GLN A 49 2.91 -18.43 -2.95
N GLU A 50 2.57 -19.42 -2.13
CA GLU A 50 1.18 -19.80 -1.86
C GLU A 50 0.41 -18.65 -1.19
N THR A 51 1.02 -17.98 -0.22
CA THR A 51 0.42 -16.80 0.44
C THR A 51 0.16 -15.68 -0.56
N VAL A 52 1.15 -15.34 -1.40
CA VAL A 52 1.01 -14.30 -2.42
C VAL A 52 -0.07 -14.66 -3.43
N ARG A 53 -0.17 -15.93 -3.82
CA ARG A 53 -1.23 -16.41 -4.71
C ARG A 53 -2.61 -16.20 -4.08
N ASN A 54 -2.79 -16.66 -2.85
CA ASN A 54 -4.07 -16.54 -2.14
C ASN A 54 -4.47 -15.06 -1.96
N GLN A 55 -3.50 -14.19 -1.64
CA GLN A 55 -3.74 -12.76 -1.52
C GLN A 55 -4.17 -12.12 -2.85
N ASN A 56 -3.57 -12.52 -3.98
CA ASN A 56 -3.99 -12.02 -5.28
C ASN A 56 -5.41 -12.46 -5.64
N GLU A 57 -5.77 -13.71 -5.36
CA GLU A 57 -7.13 -14.22 -5.57
C GLU A 57 -8.16 -13.44 -4.74
N GLU A 58 -7.84 -13.11 -3.48
CA GLU A 58 -8.70 -12.27 -2.62
C GLU A 58 -8.80 -10.82 -3.13
N ILE A 59 -7.69 -10.25 -3.61
CA ILE A 59 -7.67 -8.91 -4.21
C ILE A 59 -8.56 -8.83 -5.45
N ASP A 60 -8.52 -9.86 -6.31
CA ASP A 60 -9.34 -9.91 -7.52
C ASP A 60 -10.83 -9.99 -7.19
N GLU A 61 -11.21 -10.79 -6.19
CA GLU A 61 -12.59 -10.86 -5.69
C GLU A 61 -13.05 -9.49 -5.14
N LEU A 62 -12.22 -8.86 -4.31
CA LEU A 62 -12.51 -7.54 -3.75
C LEU A 62 -12.64 -6.45 -4.82
N GLN A 63 -11.80 -6.49 -5.87
CA GLN A 63 -11.92 -5.59 -7.01
C GLN A 63 -13.24 -5.80 -7.76
N GLY A 64 -13.65 -7.05 -7.99
CA GLY A 64 -14.94 -7.35 -8.61
C GLY A 64 -16.11 -6.78 -7.81
N LEU A 65 -16.12 -7.01 -6.50
CA LEU A 65 -17.15 -6.45 -5.60
C LEU A 65 -17.16 -4.93 -5.60
N LEU A 66 -15.99 -4.28 -5.64
CA LEU A 66 -15.89 -2.82 -5.69
C LEU A 66 -16.39 -2.25 -7.02
N MET A 67 -16.12 -2.91 -8.15
CA MET A 67 -16.66 -2.52 -9.44
C MET A 67 -18.20 -2.62 -9.46
N ASP A 68 -18.76 -3.70 -8.94
CA ASP A 68 -20.22 -3.88 -8.80
C ASP A 68 -20.85 -2.83 -7.87
N LEU A 69 -20.12 -2.43 -6.82
CA LEU A 69 -20.55 -1.36 -5.94
C LEU A 69 -20.50 0.00 -6.65
N SER A 70 -19.44 0.27 -7.43
CA SER A 70 -19.24 1.52 -8.16
C SER A 70 -20.30 1.74 -9.23
N THR A 71 -20.70 0.67 -9.93
CA THR A 71 -21.74 0.73 -10.97
C THR A 71 -23.10 1.05 -10.37
N ARG A 72 -23.47 0.43 -9.23
CA ARG A 72 -24.71 0.79 -8.50
C ARG A 72 -24.68 2.21 -7.94
N VAL A 73 -23.54 2.66 -7.41
CA VAL A 73 -23.39 4.05 -6.93
C VAL A 73 -23.56 5.03 -8.09
N ALA A 74 -23.03 4.72 -9.27
CA ALA A 74 -23.19 5.53 -10.47
C ALA A 74 -24.64 5.57 -10.98
N ASP A 75 -25.33 4.41 -11.03
CA ASP A 75 -26.71 4.31 -11.54
C ASP A 75 -27.72 5.08 -10.68
N ASP A 76 -27.59 5.07 -9.35
CA ASP A 76 -28.51 5.78 -8.43
C ASP A 76 -28.12 7.26 -8.18
N GLY A 77 -27.08 7.78 -8.86
CA GLY A 77 -26.57 9.13 -8.60
C GLY A 77 -25.98 9.30 -7.19
N GLY A 78 -25.52 8.19 -6.59
CA GLY A 78 -24.84 8.14 -5.32
C GLY A 78 -23.52 8.90 -5.35
N MET A 79 -23.30 9.75 -4.35
CA MET A 79 -22.03 10.45 -4.13
C MET A 79 -21.04 9.59 -3.31
N GLY A 80 -21.49 8.48 -2.72
CA GLY A 80 -20.66 7.61 -1.90
C GLY A 80 -21.41 6.40 -1.33
N VAL A 81 -20.74 5.68 -0.44
CA VAL A 81 -21.25 4.44 0.19
C VAL A 81 -21.27 4.61 1.70
N CYS A 82 -22.37 4.18 2.32
CA CYS A 82 -22.50 4.17 3.77
C CYS A 82 -21.63 3.06 4.39
N THR A 83 -20.80 3.41 5.37
CA THR A 83 -19.89 2.48 6.06
C THR A 83 -20.59 1.42 6.91
N ASP A 84 -21.85 1.62 7.31
CA ASP A 84 -22.55 0.67 8.18
C ASP A 84 -23.41 -0.33 7.41
N CYS A 85 -24.08 0.12 6.35
CA CYS A 85 -25.07 -0.71 5.63
C CYS A 85 -24.75 -0.89 4.14
N HIS A 86 -23.63 -0.33 3.68
CA HIS A 86 -23.18 -0.35 2.29
C HIS A 86 -24.23 0.18 1.29
N GLY A 87 -25.16 1.02 1.74
CA GLY A 87 -26.17 1.67 0.89
C GLY A 87 -25.63 2.94 0.23
N ALA A 88 -26.25 3.34 -0.89
CA ALA A 88 -25.90 4.56 -1.61
C ALA A 88 -26.18 5.81 -0.75
N VAL A 89 -25.23 6.75 -0.78
CA VAL A 89 -25.31 8.07 -0.13
C VAL A 89 -25.61 9.11 -1.20
N VAL A 90 -26.74 9.81 -1.08
CA VAL A 90 -27.21 10.79 -2.08
C VAL A 90 -27.49 12.14 -1.46
N LYS A 91 -27.59 13.18 -2.30
CA LYS A 91 -28.03 14.51 -1.91
C LYS A 91 -29.54 14.64 -2.08
N THR A 92 -30.28 14.72 -0.98
CA THR A 92 -31.73 14.90 -0.99
C THR A 92 -32.07 16.39 -0.88
N LYS A 93 -32.69 16.97 -1.90
CA LYS A 93 -33.18 18.37 -1.84
C LYS A 93 -34.64 18.38 -1.40
N GLY A 94 -34.90 18.89 -0.20
CA GLY A 94 -36.26 19.16 0.26
C GLY A 94 -36.85 20.41 -0.40
N TRP A 95 -38.12 20.36 -0.79
CA TRP A 95 -38.82 21.56 -1.28
C TRP A 95 -39.11 22.57 -0.15
N PHE A 96 -39.26 22.06 1.08
CA PHE A 96 -39.50 22.84 2.31
C PHE A 96 -38.54 22.48 3.45
N GLN A 97 -37.57 21.60 3.18
CA GLN A 97 -36.60 21.09 4.15
C GLN A 97 -35.18 21.40 3.66
N PRO A 98 -34.22 21.57 4.59
CA PRO A 98 -32.82 21.78 4.24
C PRO A 98 -32.31 20.62 3.38
N THR A 99 -31.31 20.92 2.55
CA THR A 99 -30.74 19.88 1.68
C THR A 99 -29.82 19.01 2.51
N THR A 100 -29.99 17.70 2.47
CA THR A 100 -29.17 16.76 3.25
C THR A 100 -28.35 15.85 2.33
N ILE A 101 -27.24 15.34 2.86
CA ILE A 101 -26.51 14.19 2.32
C ILE A 101 -26.81 13.03 3.25
N GLU A 102 -27.50 12.00 2.75
CA GLU A 102 -27.97 10.88 3.57
C GLU A 102 -27.87 9.54 2.85
N CYS A 103 -27.75 8.46 3.62
CA CYS A 103 -27.84 7.11 3.10
C CYS A 103 -29.30 6.71 2.88
N GLN A 104 -29.65 6.28 1.65
CA GLN A 104 -31.02 5.87 1.33
C GLN A 104 -31.47 4.58 2.05
N ARG A 105 -30.53 3.75 2.52
CA ARG A 105 -30.85 2.44 3.09
C ARG A 105 -31.07 2.49 4.61
N CYS A 106 -30.20 3.18 5.35
CA CYS A 106 -30.29 3.27 6.81
C CYS A 106 -30.73 4.64 7.33
N GLY A 107 -30.83 5.66 6.47
CA GLY A 107 -31.25 7.01 6.84
C GLY A 107 -30.21 7.82 7.62
N ARG A 108 -28.95 7.36 7.72
CA ARG A 108 -27.89 8.14 8.35
C ARG A 108 -27.62 9.41 7.54
N VAL A 109 -27.66 10.57 8.21
CA VAL A 109 -27.32 11.88 7.63
C VAL A 109 -25.85 12.18 7.88
N TYR A 110 -25.12 12.53 6.82
CA TYR A 110 -23.71 12.88 6.84
C TYR A 110 -23.48 14.40 6.88
N HIS A 111 -24.37 15.16 6.24
CA HIS A 111 -24.30 16.61 6.19
C HIS A 111 -25.68 17.22 5.95
N GLU A 112 -25.95 18.37 6.56
CA GLU A 112 -27.15 19.19 6.35
C GLU A 112 -26.71 20.60 5.89
N TYR A 113 -27.35 21.13 4.85
CA TYR A 113 -27.05 22.42 4.21
C TYR A 113 -28.10 23.48 4.50
#